data_AF-A0A934ZMH9-F1
#
_entry.id   AF-A0A934ZMH9-F1
#
_cell.length_a   1.000
_cell.length_b   1.000
_cell.length_c   1.000
_cell.angle_alpha   90.00
_cell.angle_beta   90.00
_cell.angle_gamma   90.00
#
_symmetry.space_group_name_H-M   'P 1'
#
loop_
_entity.id
_entity.type
_entity.pdbx_description
1 polymer ?
#
loop_
_entity_poly.entity_id
_entity_poly.type
_entity_poly.pdbx_seq_one_letter_code
_entity_poly.pdbx_strand_id
1 'polypeptide(L)'
;MLQALGQCLWFILPALLAGWLIGAGLRGLRAKRDRDTYEANWHGRLSAANRDLETRQAKLRELDSQLVSLRDKYAKLEADATGLRSRVTQLQPLAGQLQARDQKLAELGTQLSKTREIHSAEIADRQSKADEATQLRAAVQQLGNRLAALAEDKASGDLDAAKRIAALEPLVQQTRDREAELVQLRARVAELEPLPAMVSIREADIAKLRTRVTELEPLPSQLAKADAHSRALDDEITRLKRRIAELDGLADTVRELEASSQQDLSGREIEIERLRRLLNELRARPPRPIEVVRELTAPLALQTAARSLDEQAPHRGASDDLQRIHGVGPRLERFLNDRGVLYFAQVAAWSSSDIAKFEMDLPQFKGRIQREDWVQSARAEHIKKYGVEP
;
A
#
# COMPACT_ATOMS: atom_id res chain seq x y z
N MET A 1 -58.04 -184.12 -153.82
CA MET A 1 -57.49 -183.36 -152.66
C MET A 1 -57.28 -181.86 -152.93
N LEU A 2 -57.00 -181.40 -154.15
CA LEU A 2 -56.62 -179.98 -154.39
C LEU A 2 -57.70 -178.91 -154.15
N GLN A 3 -59.00 -179.22 -154.23
CA GLN A 3 -60.06 -178.20 -154.07
C GLN A 3 -60.26 -177.70 -152.63
N ALA A 4 -60.05 -178.54 -151.61
CA ALA A 4 -60.35 -178.18 -150.21
C ALA A 4 -59.43 -177.07 -149.66
N LEU A 5 -58.16 -177.06 -150.08
CA LEU A 5 -57.17 -176.08 -149.60
C LEU A 5 -57.41 -174.66 -150.15
N GLY A 6 -58.04 -174.54 -151.34
CA GLY A 6 -58.33 -173.24 -151.95
C GLY A 6 -59.35 -172.41 -151.17
N GLN A 7 -60.36 -173.05 -150.56
CA GLN A 7 -61.40 -172.36 -149.81
C GLN A 7 -60.87 -171.75 -148.50
N CYS A 8 -59.96 -172.41 -147.79
CA CYS A 8 -59.37 -171.86 -146.56
C CYS A 8 -58.54 -170.59 -146.83
N LEU A 9 -57.79 -170.54 -147.94
CA LEU A 9 -56.94 -169.39 -148.27
C LEU A 9 -57.77 -168.11 -148.54
N TRP A 10 -58.96 -168.28 -149.14
CA TRP A 10 -59.84 -167.17 -149.53
C TRP A 10 -60.42 -166.40 -148.33
N PHE A 11 -60.57 -167.04 -147.16
CA PHE A 11 -61.02 -166.38 -145.92
C PHE A 11 -59.88 -165.74 -145.11
N ILE A 12 -58.66 -166.28 -145.17
CA ILE A 12 -57.52 -165.79 -144.36
C ILE A 12 -56.98 -164.46 -144.88
N LEU A 13 -56.88 -164.32 -146.21
CA LEU A 13 -56.35 -163.11 -146.87
C LEU A 13 -57.09 -161.80 -146.50
N PRO A 14 -58.44 -161.70 -146.60
CA PRO A 14 -59.16 -160.49 -146.19
C PRO A 14 -59.07 -160.21 -144.68
N ALA A 15 -58.99 -161.24 -143.84
CA ALA A 15 -58.83 -161.08 -142.39
C ALA A 15 -57.47 -160.44 -142.04
N LEU A 16 -56.38 -160.85 -142.70
CA LEU A 16 -55.06 -160.23 -142.54
C LEU A 16 -55.04 -158.78 -143.04
N LEU A 17 -55.72 -158.49 -144.16
CA LEU A 17 -55.80 -157.15 -144.72
C LEU A 17 -56.62 -156.20 -143.83
N ALA A 18 -57.74 -156.67 -143.29
CA ALA A 18 -58.52 -155.95 -142.28
C ALA A 18 -57.70 -155.71 -141.00
N GLY A 19 -56.99 -156.72 -140.49
CA GLY A 19 -56.10 -156.60 -139.35
C GLY A 19 -54.98 -155.58 -139.57
N TRP A 20 -54.40 -155.52 -140.77
CA TRP A 20 -53.40 -154.52 -141.14
C TRP A 20 -53.98 -153.11 -141.22
N LEU A 21 -55.16 -152.93 -141.83
CA LEU A 21 -55.85 -151.64 -141.89
C LEU A 21 -56.24 -151.13 -140.51
N ILE A 22 -56.80 -151.98 -139.65
CA ILE A 22 -57.11 -151.65 -138.24
C ILE A 22 -55.82 -151.32 -137.49
N GLY A 23 -54.75 -152.11 -137.66
CA GLY A 23 -53.44 -151.85 -137.06
C GLY A 23 -52.74 -150.60 -137.60
N ALA A 24 -53.01 -150.17 -138.84
CA ALA A 24 -52.55 -148.91 -139.40
C ALA A 24 -53.35 -147.72 -138.83
N GLY A 25 -54.68 -147.83 -138.78
CA GLY A 25 -55.56 -146.84 -138.15
C GLY A 25 -55.25 -146.62 -136.68
N LEU A 26 -55.05 -147.69 -135.90
CA LEU A 26 -54.65 -147.62 -134.50
C LEU A 26 -53.25 -147.00 -134.31
N ARG A 27 -52.30 -147.25 -135.22
CA ARG A 27 -50.99 -146.58 -135.22
C ARG A 27 -51.12 -145.09 -135.56
N GLY A 28 -51.95 -144.72 -136.54
CA GLY A 28 -52.23 -143.33 -136.88
C GLY A 28 -52.92 -142.56 -135.74
N LEU A 29 -53.90 -143.18 -135.08
CA LEU A 29 -54.56 -142.62 -133.91
C LEU A 29 -53.64 -142.51 -132.69
N ARG A 30 -52.69 -143.45 -132.52
CA ARG A 30 -51.65 -143.36 -131.49
C ARG A 30 -50.68 -142.22 -131.81
N ALA A 31 -50.09 -142.19 -132.99
CA ALA A 31 -49.18 -141.11 -133.41
C ALA A 31 -49.83 -139.71 -133.41
N LYS A 32 -51.14 -139.62 -133.70
CA LYS A 32 -51.90 -138.38 -133.50
C LYS A 32 -52.02 -138.06 -132.01
N ARG A 33 -52.48 -138.98 -131.16
CA ARG A 33 -52.56 -138.76 -129.71
C ARG A 33 -51.21 -138.35 -129.11
N ASP A 34 -50.13 -138.99 -129.52
CA ASP A 34 -48.78 -138.69 -129.05
C ASP A 34 -48.40 -137.24 -129.44
N ARG A 35 -48.71 -136.80 -130.67
CA ARG A 35 -48.56 -135.40 -131.09
C ARG A 35 -49.46 -134.45 -130.30
N ASP A 36 -50.77 -134.74 -130.20
CA ASP A 36 -51.73 -133.94 -129.46
C ASP A 36 -51.29 -133.76 -127.98
N THR A 37 -50.71 -134.80 -127.36
CA THR A 37 -50.13 -134.71 -126.00
C THR A 37 -48.80 -133.95 -125.94
N TYR A 38 -47.97 -134.01 -126.98
CA TYR A 38 -46.73 -133.24 -127.08
C TYR A 38 -47.02 -131.75 -127.23
N GLU A 39 -47.96 -131.39 -128.11
CA GLU A 39 -48.46 -130.02 -128.29
C GLU A 39 -49.12 -129.52 -126.99
N ALA A 40 -50.00 -130.31 -126.35
CA ALA A 40 -50.59 -129.95 -125.06
C ALA A 40 -49.54 -129.77 -123.94
N ASN A 41 -48.50 -130.60 -123.89
CA ASN A 41 -47.39 -130.47 -122.94
C ASN A 41 -46.58 -129.18 -123.21
N TRP A 42 -46.24 -128.88 -124.45
CA TRP A 42 -45.53 -127.64 -124.80
C TRP A 42 -46.36 -126.38 -124.58
N HIS A 43 -47.66 -126.39 -124.91
CA HIS A 43 -48.57 -125.29 -124.54
C HIS A 43 -48.72 -125.15 -123.01
N GLY A 44 -48.74 -126.27 -122.27
CA GLY A 44 -48.72 -126.28 -120.81
C GLY A 44 -47.45 -125.66 -120.22
N ARG A 45 -46.27 -126.03 -120.75
CA ARG A 45 -44.97 -125.48 -120.34
C ARG A 45 -44.80 -124.01 -120.74
N LEU A 46 -45.24 -123.63 -121.94
CA LEU A 46 -45.19 -122.25 -122.44
C LEU A 46 -46.12 -121.35 -121.63
N SER A 47 -47.36 -121.78 -121.33
CA SER A 47 -48.29 -121.03 -120.49
C SER A 47 -47.88 -121.00 -119.01
N ALA A 48 -47.14 -122.00 -118.51
CA ALA A 48 -46.51 -121.93 -117.19
C ALA A 48 -45.36 -120.92 -117.16
N ALA A 49 -44.47 -120.94 -118.16
CA ALA A 49 -43.37 -119.98 -118.29
C ALA A 49 -43.86 -118.54 -118.50
N ASN A 50 -44.92 -118.35 -119.30
CA ASN A 50 -45.52 -117.03 -119.49
C ASN A 50 -46.13 -116.49 -118.19
N ARG A 51 -46.83 -117.32 -117.41
CA ARG A 51 -47.34 -116.94 -116.07
C ARG A 51 -46.21 -116.61 -115.08
N ASP A 52 -45.11 -117.36 -115.09
CA ASP A 52 -43.92 -117.02 -114.28
C ASP A 52 -43.36 -115.65 -114.71
N LEU A 53 -43.16 -115.40 -116.01
CA LEU A 53 -42.74 -114.10 -116.54
C LEU A 53 -43.72 -112.96 -116.15
N GLU A 54 -45.03 -113.18 -116.21
CA GLU A 54 -46.05 -112.21 -115.76
C GLU A 54 -45.92 -111.91 -114.27
N THR A 55 -45.73 -112.92 -113.40
CA THR A 55 -45.53 -112.69 -111.96
C THR A 55 -44.19 -112.00 -111.66
N ARG A 56 -43.14 -112.27 -112.44
CA ARG A 56 -41.85 -111.56 -112.34
C ARG A 56 -41.97 -110.11 -112.79
N GLN A 57 -42.69 -109.84 -113.89
CA GLN A 57 -42.98 -108.47 -114.32
C GLN A 57 -43.84 -107.71 -113.30
N ALA A 58 -44.82 -108.36 -112.66
CA ALA A 58 -45.58 -107.77 -111.57
C ALA A 58 -44.70 -107.42 -110.36
N LYS A 59 -43.79 -108.32 -109.96
CA LYS A 59 -42.79 -108.05 -108.91
C LYS A 59 -41.83 -106.93 -109.27
N LEU A 60 -41.38 -106.84 -110.52
CA LEU A 60 -40.53 -105.74 -110.98
C LEU A 60 -41.27 -104.40 -110.91
N ARG A 61 -42.50 -104.31 -111.44
CA ARG A 61 -43.34 -103.11 -111.35
C ARG A 61 -43.58 -102.66 -109.90
N GLU A 62 -43.72 -103.61 -108.97
CA GLU A 62 -43.86 -103.30 -107.54
C GLU A 62 -42.54 -102.86 -106.88
N LEU A 63 -41.40 -103.46 -107.24
CA LEU A 63 -40.09 -102.97 -106.80
C LEU A 63 -39.80 -101.57 -107.36
N ASP A 64 -40.18 -101.29 -108.61
CA ASP A 64 -40.09 -99.95 -109.21
C ASP A 64 -41.00 -98.95 -108.47
N SER A 65 -42.23 -99.35 -108.10
CA SER A 65 -43.16 -98.54 -107.29
C SER A 65 -42.54 -98.18 -105.93
N GLN A 66 -41.95 -99.17 -105.26
CA GLN A 66 -41.28 -99.01 -103.97
C GLN A 66 -40.04 -98.11 -104.09
N LEU A 67 -39.21 -98.29 -105.12
CA LEU A 67 -38.02 -97.47 -105.40
C LEU A 67 -38.38 -96.01 -105.73
N VAL A 68 -39.51 -95.74 -106.41
CA VAL A 68 -40.03 -94.38 -106.56
C VAL A 68 -40.47 -93.84 -105.19
N SER A 69 -41.26 -94.59 -104.40
CA SER A 69 -41.73 -94.13 -103.09
C SER A 69 -40.59 -93.84 -102.09
N LEU A 70 -39.49 -94.58 -102.17
CA LEU A 70 -38.30 -94.39 -101.34
C LEU A 70 -37.49 -93.17 -101.80
N ARG A 71 -37.39 -92.94 -103.11
CA ARG A 71 -36.77 -91.74 -103.70
C ARG A 71 -37.52 -90.47 -103.30
N ASP A 72 -38.86 -90.50 -103.34
CA ASP A 72 -39.70 -89.37 -102.92
C ASP A 72 -39.59 -89.09 -101.41
N LYS A 73 -39.46 -90.13 -100.58
CA LYS A 73 -39.17 -90.00 -99.15
C LYS A 73 -37.79 -89.41 -98.91
N TYR A 74 -36.77 -89.86 -99.64
CA TYR A 74 -35.40 -89.34 -99.54
C TYR A 74 -35.34 -87.86 -99.96
N ALA A 75 -35.94 -87.50 -101.10
CA ALA A 75 -35.99 -86.11 -101.57
C ALA A 75 -36.71 -85.17 -100.59
N LYS A 76 -37.76 -85.64 -99.91
CA LYS A 76 -38.41 -84.89 -98.81
C LYS A 76 -37.47 -84.72 -97.61
N LEU A 77 -36.82 -85.79 -97.15
CA LEU A 77 -35.84 -85.72 -96.05
C LEU A 77 -34.65 -84.81 -96.39
N GLU A 78 -34.22 -84.72 -97.65
CA GLU A 78 -33.16 -83.81 -98.10
C GLU A 78 -33.63 -82.35 -98.16
N ALA A 79 -34.88 -82.11 -98.57
CA ALA A 79 -35.52 -80.79 -98.46
C ALA A 79 -35.69 -80.35 -96.99
N ASP A 80 -36.14 -81.25 -96.10
CA ASP A 80 -36.25 -80.97 -94.67
C ASP A 80 -34.86 -80.72 -94.05
N ALA A 81 -33.84 -81.51 -94.41
CA ALA A 81 -32.47 -81.33 -93.93
C ALA A 81 -31.84 -80.02 -94.41
N THR A 82 -32.12 -79.58 -95.64
CA THR A 82 -31.65 -78.27 -96.15
C THR A 82 -32.40 -77.10 -95.51
N GLY A 83 -33.71 -77.26 -95.24
CA GLY A 83 -34.50 -76.31 -94.46
C GLY A 83 -34.07 -76.21 -92.98
N LEU A 84 -33.64 -77.31 -92.37
CA LEU A 84 -33.06 -77.31 -91.02
C LEU A 84 -31.68 -76.64 -91.02
N ARG A 85 -30.82 -76.93 -92.01
CA ARG A 85 -29.51 -76.26 -92.16
C ARG A 85 -29.66 -74.74 -92.30
N SER A 86 -30.58 -74.25 -93.14
CA SER A 86 -30.78 -72.81 -93.30
C SER A 86 -31.29 -72.14 -92.03
N ARG A 87 -32.18 -72.80 -91.27
CA ARG A 87 -32.62 -72.34 -89.94
C ARG A 87 -31.48 -72.31 -88.92
N VAL A 88 -30.56 -73.29 -88.92
CA VAL A 88 -29.36 -73.26 -88.06
C VAL A 88 -28.48 -72.05 -88.41
N THR A 89 -28.22 -71.80 -89.70
CA THR A 89 -27.47 -70.62 -90.16
C THR A 89 -28.14 -69.30 -89.76
N GLN A 90 -29.48 -69.23 -89.77
CA GLN A 90 -30.24 -68.06 -89.30
C GLN A 90 -30.18 -67.85 -87.78
N LEU A 91 -30.08 -68.93 -86.99
CA LEU A 91 -29.98 -68.86 -85.52
C LEU A 91 -28.55 -68.57 -85.04
N GLN A 92 -27.52 -68.92 -85.82
CA GLN A 92 -26.11 -68.71 -85.47
C GLN A 92 -25.74 -67.24 -85.13
N PRO A 93 -26.17 -66.19 -85.87
CA PRO A 93 -25.92 -64.80 -85.47
C PRO A 93 -26.68 -64.40 -84.21
N LEU A 94 -27.85 -64.99 -83.93
CA LEU A 94 -28.60 -64.72 -82.69
C LEU A 94 -27.89 -65.31 -81.47
N ALA A 95 -27.28 -66.50 -81.60
CA ALA A 95 -26.43 -67.07 -80.54
C ALA A 95 -25.22 -66.17 -80.23
N GLY A 96 -24.56 -65.61 -81.26
CA GLY A 96 -23.49 -64.63 -81.08
C GLY A 96 -23.97 -63.32 -80.42
N GLN A 97 -25.17 -62.84 -80.75
CA GLN A 97 -25.79 -61.68 -80.09
C GLN A 97 -26.13 -61.95 -78.62
N LEU A 98 -26.58 -63.15 -78.26
CA LEU A 98 -26.81 -63.53 -76.86
C LEU A 98 -25.49 -63.53 -76.08
N GLN A 99 -24.46 -64.22 -76.59
CA GLN A 99 -23.13 -64.23 -75.97
C GLN A 99 -22.55 -62.82 -75.75
N ALA A 100 -22.70 -61.92 -76.72
CA ALA A 100 -22.26 -60.53 -76.59
C ALA A 100 -23.08 -59.73 -75.56
N ARG A 101 -24.37 -60.04 -75.36
CA ARG A 101 -25.20 -59.45 -74.30
C ARG A 101 -24.83 -60.01 -72.93
N ASP A 102 -24.54 -61.30 -72.81
CA ASP A 102 -24.11 -61.94 -71.57
C ASP A 102 -22.76 -61.38 -71.10
N GLN A 103 -21.80 -61.21 -72.03
CA GLN A 103 -20.54 -60.51 -71.76
C GLN A 103 -20.77 -59.09 -71.25
N LYS A 104 -21.63 -58.31 -71.92
CA LYS A 104 -21.97 -56.94 -71.49
C LYS A 104 -22.72 -56.88 -70.16
N LEU A 105 -23.53 -57.89 -69.83
CA LEU A 105 -24.17 -58.01 -68.52
C LEU A 105 -23.16 -58.34 -67.42
N ALA A 106 -22.14 -59.16 -67.70
CA ALA A 106 -21.04 -59.40 -66.77
C ALA A 106 -20.19 -58.14 -66.54
N GLU A 107 -19.83 -57.40 -67.61
CA GLU A 107 -19.14 -56.10 -67.51
C GLU A 107 -19.92 -55.12 -66.62
N LEU A 108 -21.22 -54.90 -66.93
CA LEU A 108 -22.10 -54.04 -66.13
C LEU A 108 -22.24 -54.54 -64.69
N GLY A 109 -22.26 -55.85 -64.46
CA GLY A 109 -22.22 -56.46 -63.12
C GLY A 109 -20.98 -56.05 -62.34
N THR A 110 -19.79 -56.12 -62.93
CA THR A 110 -18.53 -55.69 -62.28
C THR A 110 -18.44 -54.17 -62.08
N GLN A 111 -19.04 -53.37 -62.97
CA GLN A 111 -19.14 -51.92 -62.78
C GLN A 111 -20.09 -51.59 -61.62
N LEU A 112 -21.21 -52.31 -61.50
CA LEU A 112 -22.15 -52.17 -60.39
C LEU A 112 -21.59 -52.67 -59.05
N SER A 113 -20.79 -53.74 -59.02
CA SER A 113 -20.11 -54.16 -57.78
C SER A 113 -19.09 -53.12 -57.34
N LYS A 114 -18.21 -52.68 -58.24
CA LYS A 114 -17.18 -51.66 -57.94
C LYS A 114 -17.78 -50.33 -57.50
N THR A 115 -18.84 -49.86 -58.15
CA THR A 115 -19.51 -48.61 -57.72
C THR A 115 -20.26 -48.79 -56.40
N ARG A 116 -20.84 -49.96 -56.13
CA ARG A 116 -21.44 -50.28 -54.82
C ARG A 116 -20.39 -50.33 -53.71
N GLU A 117 -19.22 -50.91 -53.96
CA GLU A 117 -18.08 -50.94 -53.04
C GLU A 117 -17.63 -49.51 -52.71
N ILE A 118 -17.37 -48.68 -53.72
CA ILE A 118 -16.98 -47.27 -53.55
C ILE A 118 -18.03 -46.51 -52.72
N HIS A 119 -19.32 -46.57 -53.10
CA HIS A 119 -20.36 -45.90 -52.33
C HIS A 119 -20.50 -46.44 -50.90
N SER A 120 -20.29 -47.74 -50.66
CA SER A 120 -20.32 -48.31 -49.31
C SER A 120 -19.16 -47.82 -48.44
N ALA A 121 -17.97 -47.65 -49.02
CA ALA A 121 -16.81 -47.06 -48.32
C ALA A 121 -17.04 -45.56 -48.04
N GLU A 122 -17.60 -44.80 -48.98
CA GLU A 122 -17.97 -43.40 -48.74
C GLU A 122 -19.08 -43.25 -47.69
N ILE A 123 -20.04 -44.19 -47.62
CA ILE A 123 -21.09 -44.18 -46.58
C ILE A 123 -20.46 -44.45 -45.21
N ALA A 124 -19.55 -45.42 -45.09
CA ALA A 124 -18.84 -45.70 -43.85
C ALA A 124 -17.95 -44.52 -43.39
N ASP A 125 -17.25 -43.86 -44.32
CA ASP A 125 -16.47 -42.64 -44.05
C ASP A 125 -17.36 -41.49 -43.54
N ARG A 126 -18.50 -41.25 -44.20
CA ARG A 126 -19.49 -40.25 -43.77
C ARG A 126 -20.14 -40.60 -42.43
N GLN A 127 -20.28 -41.89 -42.11
CA GLN A 127 -20.76 -42.35 -40.79
C GLN A 127 -19.73 -42.08 -39.70
N SER A 128 -18.45 -42.46 -39.89
CA SER A 128 -17.37 -42.13 -38.93
C SER A 128 -17.30 -40.64 -38.63
N LYS A 129 -17.34 -39.80 -39.67
CA LYS A 129 -17.35 -38.33 -39.54
C LYS A 129 -18.62 -37.78 -38.87
N ALA A 130 -19.76 -38.44 -39.03
CA ALA A 130 -20.98 -38.08 -38.32
C ALA A 130 -20.86 -38.43 -36.83
N ASP A 131 -20.34 -39.61 -36.49
CA ASP A 131 -20.12 -40.06 -35.12
C ASP A 131 -19.10 -39.16 -34.40
N GLU A 132 -17.95 -38.87 -35.02
CA GLU A 132 -16.99 -37.86 -34.56
C GLU A 132 -17.67 -36.50 -34.30
N ALA A 133 -18.52 -36.04 -35.21
CA ALA A 133 -19.27 -34.80 -35.04
C ALA A 133 -20.34 -34.87 -33.93
N THR A 134 -20.83 -36.05 -33.53
CA THR A 134 -21.67 -36.17 -32.31
C THR A 134 -20.83 -36.13 -31.05
N GLN A 135 -19.67 -36.79 -31.03
CA GLN A 135 -18.73 -36.77 -29.90
C GLN A 135 -18.21 -35.34 -29.63
N LEU A 136 -17.85 -34.60 -30.68
CA LEU A 136 -17.42 -33.20 -30.58
C LEU A 136 -18.54 -32.29 -30.06
N ARG A 137 -19.79 -32.47 -30.49
CA ARG A 137 -20.95 -31.73 -29.93
C ARG A 137 -21.14 -32.03 -28.44
N ALA A 138 -21.05 -33.29 -28.03
CA ALA A 138 -21.15 -33.68 -26.63
C ALA A 138 -20.01 -33.09 -25.77
N ALA A 139 -18.78 -33.09 -26.29
CA ALA A 139 -17.63 -32.47 -25.63
C ALA A 139 -17.79 -30.94 -25.47
N VAL A 140 -18.26 -30.25 -26.53
CA VAL A 140 -18.58 -28.81 -26.46
C VAL A 140 -19.68 -28.52 -25.44
N GLN A 141 -20.73 -29.36 -25.37
CA GLN A 141 -21.79 -29.21 -24.38
C GLN A 141 -21.26 -29.43 -22.94
N GLN A 142 -20.39 -30.42 -22.72
CA GLN A 142 -19.72 -30.61 -21.42
C GLN A 142 -18.84 -29.42 -21.04
N LEU A 143 -18.09 -28.84 -21.98
CA LEU A 143 -17.29 -27.64 -21.74
C LEU A 143 -18.18 -26.42 -21.42
N GLY A 144 -19.30 -26.25 -22.13
CA GLY A 144 -20.30 -25.22 -21.82
C GLY A 144 -20.86 -25.34 -20.41
N ASN A 145 -21.26 -26.55 -20.00
CA ASN A 145 -21.73 -26.82 -18.65
C ASN A 145 -20.67 -26.52 -17.58
N ARG A 146 -19.39 -26.87 -17.84
CA ARG A 146 -18.27 -26.55 -16.93
C ARG A 146 -17.99 -25.06 -16.84
N LEU A 147 -18.10 -24.31 -17.93
CA LEU A 147 -17.96 -22.85 -17.94
C LEU A 147 -19.11 -22.17 -17.18
N ALA A 148 -20.34 -22.66 -17.30
CA ALA A 148 -21.47 -22.17 -16.52
C ALA A 148 -21.26 -22.39 -15.01
N ALA A 149 -20.86 -23.59 -14.60
CA ALA A 149 -20.56 -23.88 -13.19
C ALA A 149 -19.41 -23.03 -12.63
N LEU A 150 -18.35 -22.77 -13.40
CA LEU A 150 -17.25 -21.88 -13.01
C LEU A 150 -17.67 -20.40 -12.94
N ALA A 151 -18.63 -19.98 -13.76
CA ALA A 151 -19.19 -18.63 -13.70
C ALA A 151 -20.09 -18.44 -12.46
N GLU A 152 -20.87 -19.47 -12.10
CA GLU A 152 -21.70 -19.49 -10.88
C GLU A 152 -20.84 -19.52 -9.60
N ASP A 153 -19.82 -20.39 -9.56
CA ASP A 153 -18.83 -20.45 -8.48
C ASP A 153 -18.14 -19.09 -8.29
N LYS A 154 -17.63 -18.50 -9.38
CA LYS A 154 -17.04 -17.15 -9.35
C LYS A 154 -18.03 -16.09 -8.88
N ALA A 155 -19.27 -16.10 -9.35
CA ALA A 155 -20.29 -15.14 -8.93
C ALA A 155 -20.61 -15.28 -7.42
N SER A 156 -20.59 -16.50 -6.88
CA SER A 156 -20.73 -16.74 -5.44
C SER A 156 -19.53 -16.21 -4.65
N GLY A 157 -18.30 -16.40 -5.17
CA GLY A 157 -17.07 -15.89 -4.58
C GLY A 157 -16.95 -14.36 -4.62
N ASP A 158 -17.34 -13.72 -5.73
CA ASP A 158 -17.41 -12.27 -5.87
C ASP A 158 -18.47 -11.68 -4.91
N LEU A 159 -19.62 -12.34 -4.74
CA LEU A 159 -20.65 -11.96 -3.77
C LEU A 159 -20.17 -12.10 -2.32
N ASP A 160 -19.45 -13.17 -1.98
CA ASP A 160 -18.88 -13.36 -0.65
C ASP A 160 -17.71 -12.41 -0.36
N ALA A 161 -16.92 -12.06 -1.37
CA ALA A 161 -15.94 -10.98 -1.28
C ALA A 161 -16.62 -9.63 -1.01
N ALA A 162 -17.71 -9.30 -1.72
CA ALA A 162 -18.49 -8.10 -1.48
C ALA A 162 -19.10 -8.05 -0.06
N LYS A 163 -19.65 -9.17 0.44
CA LYS A 163 -20.11 -9.28 1.85
C LYS A 163 -18.98 -9.03 2.85
N ARG A 164 -17.77 -9.58 2.60
CA ARG A 164 -16.60 -9.37 3.47
C ARG A 164 -16.14 -7.91 3.46
N ILE A 165 -16.13 -7.25 2.31
CA ILE A 165 -15.81 -5.81 2.19
C ILE A 165 -16.85 -4.97 2.95
N ALA A 166 -18.15 -5.24 2.76
CA ALA A 166 -19.22 -4.54 3.48
C ALA A 166 -19.17 -4.76 5.00
N ALA A 167 -18.69 -5.92 5.47
CA ALA A 167 -18.46 -6.19 6.89
C ALA A 167 -17.21 -5.49 7.47
N LEU A 168 -16.27 -5.06 6.64
CA LEU A 168 -15.10 -4.27 7.05
C LEU A 168 -15.40 -2.77 7.14
N GLU A 169 -16.32 -2.24 6.33
CA GLU A 169 -16.72 -0.82 6.35
C GLU A 169 -17.03 -0.25 7.76
N PRO A 170 -17.85 -0.90 8.63
CA PRO A 170 -18.09 -0.39 9.98
C PRO A 170 -16.86 -0.46 10.90
N LEU A 171 -15.91 -1.38 10.66
CA LEU A 171 -14.65 -1.45 11.39
C LEU A 171 -13.70 -0.32 10.95
N VAL A 172 -13.63 -0.04 9.65
CA VAL A 172 -12.89 1.10 9.09
C VAL A 172 -13.43 2.41 9.65
N GLN A 173 -14.75 2.57 9.73
CA GLN A 173 -15.34 3.76 10.34
C GLN A 173 -15.01 3.85 11.84
N GLN A 174 -15.15 2.74 12.59
CA GLN A 174 -14.78 2.73 14.02
C GLN A 174 -13.29 3.07 14.25
N THR A 175 -12.38 2.73 13.33
CA THR A 175 -10.99 3.20 13.42
C THR A 175 -10.85 4.70 13.15
N ARG A 176 -11.55 5.26 12.16
CA ARG A 176 -11.55 6.72 11.92
C ARG A 176 -12.11 7.51 13.11
N ASP A 177 -13.19 7.01 13.71
CA ASP A 177 -13.83 7.63 14.88
C ASP A 177 -12.85 7.66 16.06
N ARG A 178 -12.17 6.53 16.34
CA ARG A 178 -11.10 6.46 17.37
C ARG A 178 -9.88 7.31 17.04
N GLU A 179 -9.50 7.45 15.78
CA GLU A 179 -8.42 8.36 15.38
C GLU A 179 -8.78 9.82 15.65
N ALA A 180 -10.04 10.21 15.40
CA ALA A 180 -10.54 11.54 15.76
C ALA A 180 -10.59 11.76 17.29
N GLU A 181 -11.04 10.77 18.07
CA GLU A 181 -10.95 10.79 19.54
C GLU A 181 -9.50 10.95 20.02
N LEU A 182 -8.55 10.20 19.46
CA LEU A 182 -7.13 10.30 19.80
C LEU A 182 -6.53 11.65 19.43
N VAL A 183 -6.98 12.30 18.35
CA VAL A 183 -6.56 13.67 18.00
C VAL A 183 -7.10 14.68 19.03
N GLN A 184 -8.36 14.58 19.45
CA GLN A 184 -8.91 15.44 20.51
C GLN A 184 -8.22 15.22 21.86
N LEU A 185 -7.95 13.97 22.24
CA LEU A 185 -7.22 13.63 23.46
C LEU A 185 -5.78 14.17 23.43
N ARG A 186 -5.08 14.09 22.28
CA ARG A 186 -3.74 14.70 22.11
C ARG A 186 -3.77 16.22 22.24
N ALA A 187 -4.75 16.89 21.62
CA ALA A 187 -4.91 18.34 21.76
C ALA A 187 -5.13 18.73 23.24
N ARG A 188 -6.00 18.00 23.94
CA ARG A 188 -6.28 18.21 25.37
C ARG A 188 -5.13 17.85 26.30
N VAL A 189 -4.20 16.97 25.89
CA VAL A 189 -2.93 16.74 26.61
C VAL A 189 -1.97 17.90 26.38
N ALA A 190 -1.88 18.45 25.16
CA ALA A 190 -1.06 19.64 24.87
C ALA A 190 -1.52 20.90 25.64
N GLU A 191 -2.82 21.03 25.94
CA GLU A 191 -3.33 22.07 26.87
C GLU A 191 -2.80 21.91 28.31
N LEU A 192 -2.41 20.70 28.72
CA LEU A 192 -1.91 20.39 30.06
C LEU A 192 -0.37 20.46 30.16
N GLU A 193 0.37 20.26 29.06
CA GLU A 193 1.84 20.35 29.02
C GLU A 193 2.46 21.64 29.59
N PRO A 194 1.90 22.86 29.42
CA PRO A 194 2.48 24.06 30.03
C PRO A 194 2.20 24.21 31.54
N LEU A 195 1.25 23.45 32.10
CA LEU A 195 0.82 23.64 33.49
C LEU A 195 1.92 23.38 34.54
N PRO A 196 2.79 22.35 34.45
CA PRO A 196 3.89 22.17 35.39
C PRO A 196 4.88 23.35 35.42
N ALA A 197 5.15 23.97 34.27
CA ALA A 197 5.97 25.18 34.19
C ALA A 197 5.27 26.38 34.84
N MET A 198 3.97 26.56 34.60
CA MET A 198 3.17 27.58 35.27
C MET A 198 3.12 27.38 36.80
N VAL A 199 2.96 26.13 37.27
CA VAL A 199 3.00 25.79 38.70
C VAL A 199 4.37 26.13 39.28
N SER A 200 5.48 25.73 38.66
CA SER A 200 6.83 26.04 39.15
C SER A 200 7.10 27.55 39.24
N ILE A 201 6.63 28.34 38.28
CA ILE A 201 6.69 29.81 38.34
C ILE A 201 5.89 30.35 39.53
N ARG A 202 4.68 29.83 39.77
CA ARG A 202 3.85 30.22 40.93
C ARG A 202 4.46 29.77 42.26
N GLU A 203 5.10 28.61 42.33
CA GLU A 203 5.84 28.14 43.51
C GLU A 203 7.04 29.04 43.81
N ALA A 204 7.79 29.45 42.79
CA ALA A 204 8.88 30.42 42.93
C ALA A 204 8.38 31.80 43.39
N ASP A 205 7.23 32.26 42.91
CA ASP A 205 6.61 33.50 43.41
C ASP A 205 6.08 33.35 44.85
N ILE A 206 5.49 32.21 45.21
CA ILE A 206 5.10 31.90 46.59
C ILE A 206 6.34 31.86 47.51
N ALA A 207 7.48 31.36 47.04
CA ALA A 207 8.74 31.40 47.78
C ALA A 207 9.22 32.85 48.02
N LYS A 208 9.22 33.71 46.99
CA LYS A 208 9.54 35.15 47.12
C LYS A 208 8.57 35.88 48.07
N LEU A 209 7.29 35.51 48.05
CA LEU A 209 6.30 36.07 48.98
C LEU A 209 6.54 35.61 50.42
N ARG A 210 6.93 34.34 50.63
CA ARG A 210 7.32 33.81 51.94
C ARG A 210 8.57 34.50 52.50
N THR A 211 9.62 34.71 51.69
CA THR A 211 10.81 35.44 52.17
C THR A 211 10.46 36.88 52.55
N ARG A 212 9.65 37.57 51.75
CA ARG A 212 9.15 38.91 52.09
C ARG A 212 8.29 38.93 53.35
N VAL A 213 7.52 37.88 53.65
CA VAL A 213 6.81 37.78 54.93
C VAL A 213 7.80 37.65 56.09
N THR A 214 8.82 36.79 55.99
CA THR A 214 9.86 36.68 57.05
C THR A 214 10.72 37.94 57.21
N GLU A 215 10.89 38.76 56.16
CA GLU A 215 11.51 40.09 56.25
C GLU A 215 10.64 41.10 57.01
N LEU A 216 9.32 40.94 56.99
CA LEU A 216 8.35 41.81 57.67
C LEU A 216 8.08 41.38 59.13
N GLU A 217 8.18 40.09 59.46
CA GLU A 217 8.02 39.56 60.84
C GLU A 217 8.79 40.31 61.95
N PRO A 218 10.06 40.74 61.78
CA PRO A 218 10.75 41.49 62.83
C PRO A 218 10.29 42.95 62.95
N LEU A 219 9.64 43.55 61.95
CA LEU A 219 9.34 44.99 61.95
C LEU A 219 8.46 45.46 63.12
N PRO A 220 7.39 44.75 63.55
CA PRO A 220 6.64 45.14 64.75
C PRO A 220 7.51 45.20 66.02
N SER A 221 8.51 44.31 66.13
CA SER A 221 9.45 44.32 67.26
C SER A 221 10.48 45.44 67.19
N GLN A 222 10.81 45.90 65.97
CA GLN A 222 11.68 47.06 65.75
C GLN A 222 10.92 48.36 65.99
N LEU A 223 9.67 48.45 65.53
CA LEU A 223 8.77 49.59 65.77
C LEU A 223 8.53 49.77 67.28
N ALA A 224 8.21 48.69 68.01
CA ALA A 224 8.04 48.75 69.47
C ALA A 224 9.31 49.21 70.22
N LYS A 225 10.52 48.92 69.68
CA LYS A 225 11.79 49.44 70.22
C LYS A 225 11.99 50.93 69.88
N ALA A 226 11.60 51.37 68.69
CA ALA A 226 11.64 52.77 68.29
C ALA A 226 10.65 53.62 69.11
N ASP A 227 9.42 53.12 69.33
CA ASP A 227 8.41 53.75 70.19
C ASP A 227 8.91 53.87 71.64
N ALA A 228 9.54 52.82 72.17
CA ALA A 228 10.14 52.85 73.50
C ALA A 228 11.30 53.85 73.60
N HIS A 229 12.11 54.01 72.54
CA HIS A 229 13.17 55.01 72.49
C HIS A 229 12.62 56.44 72.40
N SER A 230 11.58 56.67 71.59
CA SER A 230 10.91 57.99 71.52
C SER A 230 10.37 58.40 72.88
N ARG A 231 9.68 57.50 73.59
CA ARG A 231 9.17 57.77 74.95
C ARG A 231 10.29 58.12 75.94
N ALA A 232 11.45 57.48 75.84
CA ALA A 232 12.61 57.81 76.68
C ALA A 232 13.17 59.21 76.37
N LEU A 233 13.14 59.65 75.10
CA LEU A 233 13.49 61.02 74.70
C LEU A 233 12.44 62.04 75.17
N ASP A 234 11.15 61.71 75.11
CA ASP A 234 10.06 62.56 75.63
C ASP A 234 10.15 62.74 77.16
N ASP A 235 10.49 61.68 77.89
CA ASP A 235 10.81 61.74 79.33
C ASP A 235 12.03 62.64 79.60
N GLU A 236 13.08 62.55 78.79
CA GLU A 236 14.29 63.37 78.93
C GLU A 236 14.02 64.86 78.61
N ILE A 237 13.26 65.14 77.54
CA ILE A 237 12.74 66.49 77.22
C ILE A 237 11.91 67.03 78.38
N THR A 238 11.12 66.19 79.05
CA THR A 238 10.30 66.58 80.20
C THR A 238 11.16 66.91 81.43
N ARG A 239 12.25 66.15 81.68
CA ARG A 239 13.24 66.48 82.71
C ARG A 239 13.97 67.79 82.41
N LEU A 240 14.38 68.00 81.16
CA LEU A 240 15.06 69.23 80.73
C LEU A 240 14.14 70.45 80.87
N LYS A 241 12.86 70.34 80.52
CA LYS A 241 11.85 71.40 80.73
C LYS A 241 11.69 71.77 82.21
N ARG A 242 11.63 70.79 83.11
CA ARG A 242 11.61 71.08 84.57
C ARG A 242 12.87 71.82 85.00
N ARG A 243 14.04 71.38 84.54
CA ARG A 243 15.34 71.98 84.90
C ARG A 243 15.55 73.38 84.32
N ILE A 244 14.90 73.72 83.20
CA ILE A 244 14.82 75.09 82.70
C ILE A 244 13.96 75.94 83.65
N ALA A 245 12.76 75.47 84.05
CA ALA A 245 11.92 76.20 85.01
C ALA A 245 12.58 76.38 86.39
N GLU A 246 13.42 75.44 86.83
CA GLU A 246 14.27 75.58 88.03
C GLU A 246 15.32 76.70 87.86
N LEU A 247 15.91 76.85 86.67
CA LEU A 247 16.86 77.93 86.36
C LEU A 247 16.16 79.30 86.20
N ASP A 248 14.97 79.34 85.61
CA ASP A 248 14.15 80.56 85.50
C ASP A 248 13.77 81.07 86.90
N GLY A 249 13.31 80.18 87.79
CA GLY A 249 13.01 80.53 89.18
C GLY A 249 14.24 81.03 89.96
N LEU A 250 15.43 80.45 89.71
CA LEU A 250 16.67 80.98 90.26
C LEU A 250 16.99 82.39 89.72
N ALA A 251 16.78 82.63 88.42
CA ALA A 251 16.99 83.94 87.82
C ALA A 251 16.06 85.03 88.40
N ASP A 252 14.82 84.69 88.73
CA ASP A 252 13.92 85.61 89.43
C ASP A 252 14.37 85.91 90.86
N THR A 253 14.87 84.92 91.64
CA THR A 253 15.44 85.20 92.96
C THR A 253 16.67 86.11 92.92
N VAL A 254 17.46 86.06 91.84
CA VAL A 254 18.59 86.99 91.63
C VAL A 254 18.08 88.42 91.40
N ARG A 255 17.05 88.62 90.56
CA ARG A 255 16.43 89.94 90.34
C ARG A 255 15.88 90.54 91.63
N GLU A 256 15.28 89.73 92.48
CA GLU A 256 14.70 90.17 93.76
C GLU A 256 15.78 90.56 94.77
N LEU A 257 16.91 89.82 94.81
CA LEU A 257 18.10 90.19 95.59
C LEU A 257 18.77 91.48 95.07
N GLU A 258 18.88 91.66 93.75
CA GLU A 258 19.41 92.88 93.13
C GLU A 258 18.54 94.11 93.47
N ALA A 259 17.22 93.98 93.37
CA ALA A 259 16.26 95.03 93.74
C ALA A 259 16.37 95.42 95.22
N SER A 260 16.49 94.44 96.13
CA SER A 260 16.67 94.71 97.56
C SER A 260 17.98 95.46 97.84
N SER A 261 19.06 95.13 97.11
CA SER A 261 20.37 95.76 97.26
C SER A 261 20.36 97.21 96.76
N GLN A 262 19.65 97.52 95.67
CA GLN A 262 19.50 98.90 95.19
C GLN A 262 18.65 99.76 96.13
N GLN A 263 17.65 99.18 96.80
CA GLN A 263 16.87 99.88 97.81
C GLN A 263 17.74 100.29 99.01
N ASP A 264 18.59 99.36 99.50
CA ASP A 264 19.47 99.57 100.65
C ASP A 264 20.61 100.58 100.37
N LEU A 265 21.07 100.69 99.12
CA LEU A 265 22.03 101.73 98.69
C LEU A 265 21.42 103.14 98.77
N SER A 266 20.17 103.32 98.32
CA SER A 266 19.51 104.64 98.31
C SER A 266 19.36 105.25 99.72
N GLY A 267 19.14 104.41 100.74
CA GLY A 267 19.10 104.85 102.15
C GLY A 267 20.46 105.32 102.68
N ARG A 268 21.56 104.73 102.20
CA ARG A 268 22.93 105.08 102.62
C ARG A 268 23.40 106.40 102.00
N GLU A 269 22.99 106.70 100.76
CA GLU A 269 23.34 107.98 100.10
C GLU A 269 22.72 109.20 100.79
N ILE A 270 21.50 109.08 101.32
CA ILE A 270 20.83 110.15 102.09
C ILE A 270 21.60 110.47 103.38
N GLU A 271 22.08 109.45 104.10
CA GLU A 271 22.80 109.65 105.37
C GLU A 271 24.24 110.16 105.14
N ILE A 272 24.89 109.79 104.02
CA ILE A 272 26.20 110.37 103.61
C ILE A 272 26.09 111.89 103.43
N GLU A 273 25.04 112.38 102.77
CA GLU A 273 24.87 113.81 102.52
C GLU A 273 24.43 114.59 103.78
N ARG A 274 23.81 113.90 104.75
CA ARG A 274 23.56 114.45 106.10
C ARG A 274 24.86 114.61 106.89
N LEU A 275 25.71 113.57 106.90
CA LEU A 275 27.01 113.58 107.60
C LEU A 275 27.97 114.63 107.01
N ARG A 276 27.91 114.90 105.71
CA ARG A 276 28.70 115.95 105.04
C ARG A 276 28.40 117.37 105.55
N ARG A 277 27.17 117.66 105.99
CA ARG A 277 26.82 118.96 106.59
C ARG A 277 27.44 119.10 107.98
N LEU A 278 27.24 118.11 108.85
CA LEU A 278 27.81 118.03 110.19
C LEU A 278 29.35 118.10 110.20
N LEU A 279 30.01 117.47 109.21
CA LEU A 279 31.47 117.47 109.09
C LEU A 279 32.07 118.86 108.76
N ASN A 280 31.29 119.76 108.14
CA ASN A 280 31.73 121.13 107.88
C ASN A 280 31.57 122.04 109.11
N GLU A 281 30.54 121.83 109.94
CA GLU A 281 30.36 122.57 111.20
C GLU A 281 31.47 122.23 112.22
N LEU A 282 31.82 120.95 112.34
CA LEU A 282 32.88 120.47 113.25
C LEU A 282 34.31 120.75 112.76
N ARG A 283 34.50 121.34 111.57
CA ARG A 283 35.83 121.71 111.06
C ARG A 283 36.34 123.07 111.55
N ALA A 284 35.55 123.79 112.33
CA ALA A 284 35.94 125.06 112.92
C ALA A 284 36.80 124.90 114.20
N ARG A 285 38.13 124.93 114.01
CA ARG A 285 39.21 125.14 115.02
C ARG A 285 39.86 123.85 115.63
N PRO A 286 41.20 123.82 115.89
CA PRO A 286 41.97 122.61 116.25
C PRO A 286 42.51 122.68 117.73
N PRO A 287 43.48 121.85 118.24
CA PRO A 287 44.28 120.76 117.64
C PRO A 287 44.56 119.49 118.52
N ARG A 288 45.45 118.59 118.01
CA ARG A 288 46.32 117.56 118.68
C ARG A 288 45.83 116.07 118.76
N PRO A 289 46.77 115.07 118.91
CA PRO A 289 46.63 113.72 118.32
C PRO A 289 46.68 112.50 119.27
N ILE A 290 46.34 111.30 118.74
CA ILE A 290 46.72 109.90 119.13
C ILE A 290 45.94 108.90 118.23
N GLU A 291 46.32 107.64 117.90
CA GLU A 291 47.63 106.98 117.64
C GLU A 291 47.39 105.54 117.04
N VAL A 292 48.46 104.79 116.66
CA VAL A 292 48.49 103.34 116.28
C VAL A 292 47.64 102.93 115.03
N VAL A 293 47.44 101.68 114.55
CA VAL A 293 47.58 100.28 115.07
C VAL A 293 48.24 99.29 114.05
N ARG A 294 47.77 98.01 113.97
CA ARG A 294 48.32 96.80 113.26
C ARG A 294 47.14 95.80 113.00
N GLU A 295 47.17 94.72 112.19
CA GLU A 295 48.18 93.95 111.42
C GLU A 295 47.51 93.01 110.35
N LEU A 296 48.22 92.63 109.26
CA LEU A 296 48.24 91.33 108.47
C LEU A 296 46.90 90.64 108.01
N THR A 297 46.79 89.72 107.02
CA THR A 297 47.72 88.93 106.15
C THR A 297 47.07 88.58 104.76
N ALA A 298 47.64 87.66 103.95
CA ALA A 298 47.36 87.40 102.51
C ALA A 298 47.07 85.87 102.19
N PRO A 299 47.36 85.23 101.02
CA PRO A 299 46.81 85.35 99.63
C PRO A 299 46.58 84.00 98.82
N LEU A 300 46.36 84.09 97.47
CA LEU A 300 46.64 83.10 96.37
C LEU A 300 45.69 81.86 96.16
N ALA A 301 45.61 81.13 95.00
CA ALA A 301 45.72 81.42 93.54
C ALA A 301 45.62 80.18 92.56
N LEU A 302 45.32 80.41 91.25
CA LEU A 302 45.71 79.66 89.99
C LEU A 302 45.22 78.17 89.76
N GLN A 303 45.30 77.49 88.58
CA GLN A 303 45.25 77.77 87.11
C GLN A 303 45.33 76.44 86.26
N THR A 304 45.30 76.51 84.90
CA THR A 304 45.82 75.56 83.81
C THR A 304 44.77 74.71 83.04
N ALA A 305 44.80 74.42 81.71
CA ALA A 305 45.68 74.62 80.50
C ALA A 305 46.87 73.64 80.28
N ALA A 306 47.36 73.22 79.08
CA ALA A 306 47.09 73.39 77.62
C ALA A 306 47.61 72.11 76.86
N ARG A 307 47.81 71.93 75.53
CA ARG A 307 47.73 72.73 74.26
C ARG A 307 47.09 71.84 73.13
N SER A 308 47.51 71.49 71.89
CA SER A 308 48.57 71.73 70.85
C SER A 308 48.06 71.11 69.50
N LEU A 309 48.38 71.47 68.24
CA LEU A 309 49.52 72.14 67.53
C LEU A 309 50.72 71.18 67.20
N ASP A 310 51.51 71.23 66.10
CA ASP A 310 51.77 72.09 64.88
C ASP A 310 52.52 71.19 63.82
N GLU A 311 52.80 71.42 62.50
CA GLU A 311 52.41 72.32 61.36
C GLU A 311 53.12 71.82 60.03
N GLN A 312 53.00 72.50 58.86
CA GLN A 312 53.90 72.55 57.65
C GLN A 312 53.52 72.00 56.23
N ALA A 313 53.97 72.76 55.21
CA ALA A 313 53.53 72.82 53.79
C ALA A 313 54.79 72.88 52.83
N PRO A 314 54.85 73.50 51.61
CA PRO A 314 53.86 74.28 50.81
C PRO A 314 53.82 74.04 49.27
N HIS A 315 52.69 74.37 48.63
CA HIS A 315 52.63 74.84 47.23
C HIS A 315 51.60 75.96 47.05
N ARG A 316 51.68 76.74 45.95
CA ARG A 316 50.88 77.96 45.74
C ARG A 316 49.77 77.74 44.72
N GLY A 317 48.52 77.90 45.14
CA GLY A 317 47.34 77.94 44.26
C GLY A 317 46.05 78.11 45.06
N ALA A 318 44.94 78.46 44.40
CA ALA A 318 43.63 78.31 45.02
C ALA A 318 43.34 76.81 45.24
N SER A 319 42.80 76.45 46.41
CA SER A 319 42.48 75.08 46.81
C SER A 319 41.71 74.34 45.71
N ASP A 320 41.94 73.03 45.59
CA ASP A 320 41.06 72.15 44.84
C ASP A 320 39.78 71.87 45.62
N ASP A 321 38.70 71.62 44.88
CA ASP A 321 37.43 71.06 45.36
C ASP A 321 37.59 69.55 45.36
N LEU A 322 37.95 68.98 46.52
CA LEU A 322 38.31 67.58 46.63
C LEU A 322 37.07 66.67 46.51
N GLN A 323 35.86 67.20 46.62
CA GLN A 323 34.61 66.45 46.41
C GLN A 323 34.45 65.96 44.95
N ARG A 324 35.27 66.47 44.03
CA ARG A 324 35.31 66.03 42.63
C ARG A 324 36.05 64.69 42.46
N ILE A 325 36.74 64.19 43.49
CA ILE A 325 37.30 62.84 43.56
C ILE A 325 36.17 61.86 43.89
N HIS A 326 36.03 60.78 43.12
CA HIS A 326 34.95 59.81 43.30
C HIS A 326 35.03 59.12 44.68
N GLY A 327 34.08 59.46 45.57
CA GLY A 327 34.00 58.93 46.94
C GLY A 327 34.26 59.97 48.04
N VAL A 328 34.87 61.11 47.70
CA VAL A 328 35.09 62.21 48.67
C VAL A 328 33.81 63.02 48.84
N GLY A 329 33.13 62.84 49.97
CA GLY A 329 31.99 63.69 50.35
C GLY A 329 32.41 64.95 51.13
N PRO A 330 31.55 65.98 51.26
CA PRO A 330 31.86 67.24 51.97
C PRO A 330 32.39 67.09 53.40
N ARG A 331 32.05 65.99 54.10
CA ARG A 331 32.57 65.69 55.44
C ARG A 331 34.01 65.15 55.41
N LEU A 332 34.38 64.43 54.36
CA LEU A 332 35.72 63.86 54.20
C LEU A 332 36.67 64.88 53.56
N GLU A 333 36.19 65.75 52.65
CA GLU A 333 36.95 66.93 52.22
C GLU A 333 37.38 67.79 53.41
N ARG A 334 36.46 68.17 54.31
CA ARG A 334 36.82 68.95 55.51
C ARG A 334 37.88 68.25 56.35
N PHE A 335 37.73 66.96 56.60
CA PHE A 335 38.71 66.15 57.34
C PHE A 335 40.11 66.11 56.70
N LEU A 336 40.20 66.16 55.37
CA LEU A 336 41.44 66.23 54.61
C LEU A 336 42.04 67.65 54.64
N ASN A 337 41.22 68.68 54.45
CA ASN A 337 41.61 70.08 54.51
C ASN A 337 42.12 70.45 55.92
N ASP A 338 41.45 69.97 56.98
CA ASP A 338 41.86 70.09 58.38
C ASP A 338 43.21 69.40 58.68
N ARG A 339 43.70 68.54 57.76
CA ARG A 339 45.01 67.86 57.78
C ARG A 339 45.99 68.36 56.71
N GLY A 340 45.72 69.51 56.09
CA GLY A 340 46.62 70.16 55.12
C GLY A 340 46.64 69.54 53.72
N VAL A 341 45.71 68.63 53.41
CA VAL A 341 45.49 68.10 52.06
C VAL A 341 44.44 68.98 51.37
N LEU A 342 44.88 69.80 50.42
CA LEU A 342 44.11 70.88 49.79
C LEU A 342 44.13 70.83 48.24
N TYR A 343 44.93 69.95 47.66
CA TYR A 343 45.14 69.86 46.21
C TYR A 343 45.02 68.42 45.69
N PHE A 344 44.47 68.24 44.47
CA PHE A 344 44.34 66.94 43.81
C PHE A 344 45.70 66.23 43.67
N ALA A 345 46.78 67.00 43.42
CA ALA A 345 48.14 66.48 43.33
C ALA A 345 48.60 65.77 44.62
N GLN A 346 48.21 66.26 45.79
CA GLN A 346 48.60 65.63 47.07
C GLN A 346 47.96 64.26 47.25
N VAL A 347 46.69 64.10 46.84
CA VAL A 347 45.98 62.81 46.86
C VAL A 347 46.49 61.87 45.75
N ALA A 348 46.79 62.41 44.57
CA ALA A 348 47.35 61.67 43.44
C ALA A 348 48.78 61.15 43.68
N ALA A 349 49.49 61.71 44.66
CA ALA A 349 50.84 61.32 45.07
C ALA A 349 50.88 60.39 46.30
N TRP A 350 49.74 59.99 46.88
CA TRP A 350 49.72 59.13 48.07
C TRP A 350 50.29 57.74 47.80
N SER A 351 51.30 57.36 48.60
CA SER A 351 51.79 55.98 48.63
C SER A 351 50.82 55.05 49.36
N SER A 352 50.96 53.73 49.17
CA SER A 352 50.21 52.71 49.92
C SER A 352 50.35 52.88 51.44
N SER A 353 51.50 53.38 51.91
CA SER A 353 51.77 53.71 53.31
C SER A 353 51.08 54.99 53.79
N ASP A 354 50.81 55.96 52.93
CA ASP A 354 50.10 57.19 53.31
C ASP A 354 48.59 56.95 53.37
N ILE A 355 48.06 56.19 52.40
CA ILE A 355 46.69 55.67 52.46
C ILE A 355 46.46 54.93 53.78
N ALA A 356 47.38 54.04 54.19
CA ALA A 356 47.28 53.29 55.44
C ALA A 356 47.26 54.19 56.71
N LYS A 357 47.94 55.35 56.70
CA LYS A 357 47.88 56.34 57.80
C LYS A 357 46.49 56.97 57.86
N PHE A 358 46.00 57.53 56.74
CA PHE A 358 44.68 58.17 56.69
C PHE A 358 43.54 57.18 56.98
N GLU A 359 43.68 55.89 56.62
CA GLU A 359 42.72 54.84 56.97
C GLU A 359 42.78 54.36 58.43
N MET A 360 43.88 54.58 59.16
CA MET A 360 43.90 54.43 60.62
C MET A 360 43.21 55.61 61.32
N ASP A 361 43.44 56.82 60.82
CA ASP A 361 42.80 58.06 61.27
C ASP A 361 41.29 58.12 60.95
N LEU A 362 40.80 57.24 60.08
CA LEU A 362 39.38 57.08 59.70
C LEU A 362 38.84 55.67 59.99
N PRO A 363 38.73 55.21 61.26
CA PRO A 363 38.31 53.83 61.59
C PRO A 363 36.96 53.42 61.00
N GLN A 364 36.07 54.40 60.80
CA GLN A 364 34.70 54.26 60.30
C GLN A 364 34.57 54.38 58.76
N PHE A 365 35.68 54.60 58.03
CA PHE A 365 35.73 54.64 56.56
C PHE A 365 36.88 53.81 55.95
N LYS A 366 37.57 53.00 56.78
CA LYS A 366 38.70 52.15 56.40
C LYS A 366 38.41 51.29 55.16
N GLY A 367 39.37 51.21 54.25
CA GLY A 367 39.29 50.52 52.96
C GLY A 367 38.61 51.30 51.82
N ARG A 368 38.04 52.50 52.04
CA ARG A 368 37.39 53.26 50.95
C ARG A 368 38.37 53.89 49.97
N ILE A 369 39.49 54.43 50.46
CA ILE A 369 40.47 55.15 49.63
C ILE A 369 41.02 54.21 48.53
N GLN A 370 41.16 52.92 48.84
CA GLN A 370 41.58 51.86 47.91
C GLN A 370 40.44 51.18 47.13
N ARG A 371 39.19 51.22 47.62
CA ARG A 371 38.03 50.60 46.93
C ARG A 371 37.30 51.52 45.95
N GLU A 372 37.54 52.81 46.06
CA GLU A 372 36.95 53.87 45.23
C GLU A 372 38.02 54.60 44.39
N ASP A 373 39.23 54.03 44.33
CA ASP A 373 40.38 54.45 43.52
C ASP A 373 40.71 55.96 43.60
N TRP A 374 40.68 56.51 44.82
CA TRP A 374 40.80 57.96 45.05
C TRP A 374 42.07 58.56 44.45
N VAL A 375 43.20 57.85 44.50
CA VAL A 375 44.49 58.30 43.93
C VAL A 375 44.39 58.44 42.40
N GLN A 376 43.76 57.48 41.73
CA GLN A 376 43.58 57.49 40.27
C GLN A 376 42.51 58.52 39.84
N SER A 377 41.43 58.66 40.61
CA SER A 377 40.41 59.69 40.40
C SER A 377 40.96 61.11 40.63
N ALA A 378 41.82 61.31 41.63
CA ALA A 378 42.52 62.57 41.86
C ALA A 378 43.52 62.91 40.74
N ARG A 379 44.29 61.92 40.26
CA ARG A 379 45.17 62.08 39.09
C ARG A 379 44.37 62.51 37.85
N ALA A 380 43.23 61.89 37.60
CA ALA A 380 42.36 62.24 36.47
C ALA A 380 41.80 63.68 36.57
N GLU A 381 41.33 64.11 37.75
CA GLU A 381 40.82 65.48 37.92
C GLU A 381 41.94 66.54 37.99
N HIS A 382 43.14 66.20 38.43
CA HIS A 382 44.32 67.08 38.30
C HIS A 382 44.65 67.34 36.83
N ILE A 383 44.79 66.29 36.01
CA ILE A 383 45.04 66.40 34.57
C ILE A 383 43.94 67.24 33.89
N LYS A 384 42.68 67.03 34.28
CA LYS A 384 41.52 67.74 33.73
C LYS A 384 41.44 69.22 34.14
N LYS A 385 41.97 69.62 35.30
CA LYS A 385 42.02 71.03 35.75
C LYS A 385 43.28 71.77 35.31
N TYR A 386 44.43 71.09 35.27
CA TYR A 386 45.74 71.73 35.07
C TYR A 386 46.45 71.34 33.76
N GLY A 387 45.97 70.33 33.03
CA GLY A 387 46.54 69.90 31.75
C GLY A 387 47.84 69.09 31.84
N VAL A 388 48.30 68.77 33.06
CA VAL A 388 49.57 68.07 33.32
C VAL A 388 49.34 66.92 34.30
N GLU A 389 50.08 65.83 34.14
CA GLU A 389 50.07 64.70 35.08
C GLU A 389 50.81 65.07 36.38
N PRO A 390 50.21 64.83 37.57
CA PRO A 390 50.82 65.09 38.88
C PRO A 390 51.82 64.00 39.31
#